data_AF-A0A535SAG6-F1
#
_entry.id   AF-A0A535SAG6-F1
#
_cell.length_a   1.000
_cell.length_b   1.000
_cell.length_c   1.000
_cell.angle_alpha   90.00
_cell.angle_beta   90.00
_cell.angle_gamma   90.00
#
_symmetry.space_group_name_H-M   'P 1'
#
loop_
_entity.id
_entity.type
_entity.pdbx_description
1 polymer ?
#
loop_
_entity_poly.entity_id
_entity_poly.type
_entity_poly.pdbx_seq_one_letter_code
_entity_poly.pdbx_strand_id
1 'polypeptide(L)' 'SRHIPQHVRYTVWQRDLGKCVECGVGGPGAYLEFDHVIPFSKGGASTVGNVQLLCRRCNLSKGDRI' A
#
# COMPACT_ATOMS: atom_id res chain seq x y z
N SER A 1 -9.26 -10.39 -9.79
CA SER A 1 -8.39 -10.77 -8.66
C SER A 1 -7.68 -9.52 -8.16
N ARG A 2 -7.61 -9.27 -6.84
CA ARG A 2 -6.84 -8.15 -6.25
C ARG A 2 -5.32 -8.41 -6.23
N HIS A 3 -4.84 -9.32 -7.07
CA HIS A 3 -3.43 -9.68 -7.12
C HIS A 3 -2.58 -8.46 -7.49
N ILE A 4 -1.54 -8.21 -6.69
CA ILE A 4 -0.52 -7.21 -6.98
C ILE A 4 0.72 -7.97 -7.46
N PRO A 5 1.16 -7.77 -8.72
CA PRO A 5 2.32 -8.47 -9.26
C PRO A 5 3.56 -8.29 -8.38
N GLN A 6 4.41 -9.31 -8.28
CA GLN A 6 5.60 -9.29 -7.43
C GLN A 6 6.55 -8.13 -7.77
N HIS A 7 6.73 -7.81 -9.05
CA HIS A 7 7.57 -6.68 -9.48
C HIS A 7 7.01 -5.33 -8.97
N VAL A 8 5.69 -5.16 -8.94
CA VAL A 8 5.05 -3.95 -8.38
C VAL A 8 5.29 -3.88 -6.87
N ARG A 9 5.11 -5.01 -6.15
CA ARG A 9 5.35 -5.07 -4.71
C ARG A 9 6.80 -4.68 -4.36
N TYR A 10 7.76 -5.20 -5.12
CA TYR A 10 9.18 -4.90 -4.93
C TYR A 10 9.47 -3.42 -5.16
N THR A 11 9.03 -2.87 -6.30
CA THR A 11 9.25 -1.45 -6.63
C THR A 11 8.59 -0.51 -5.62
N VAL A 12 7.35 -0.81 -5.20
CA VAL A 12 6.64 -0.02 -4.18
C VAL A 12 7.36 -0.08 -2.84
N TRP A 13 7.83 -1.26 -2.42
CA TRP A 13 8.58 -1.40 -1.17
C TRP A 13 9.86 -0.56 -1.16
N GLN A 14 10.60 -0.56 -2.28
CA GLN A 14 11.80 0.27 -2.42
C GLN A 14 11.48 1.76 -2.46
N ARG A 15 10.46 2.17 -3.24
CA ARG A 15 10.01 3.57 -3.32
C ARG A 15 9.60 4.11 -1.96
N ASP A 16 8.83 3.34 -1.21
CA ASP A 16 8.27 3.73 0.09
C ASP A 16 9.26 3.49 1.25
N LEU A 17 10.49 3.05 0.95
CA LEU A 17 11.57 2.80 1.90
C LEU A 17 11.18 1.83 3.04
N GLY A 18 10.28 0.89 2.76
CA GLY A 18 9.72 -0.01 3.78
C GLY A 18 9.02 0.72 4.92
N LYS A 19 8.36 1.84 4.62
CA LYS A 19 7.62 2.68 5.57
C LYS A 19 6.20 2.96 5.07
N CYS A 20 5.30 3.20 6.01
CA CYS A 20 3.97 3.72 5.73
C CYS A 20 4.08 5.11 5.09
N VAL A 21 3.45 5.31 3.93
CA VAL A 21 3.51 6.60 3.22
C VAL A 21 2.74 7.72 3.95
N GLU A 22 1.79 7.35 4.81
CA GLU A 22 0.94 8.32 5.54
C GLU A 22 1.59 8.81 6.83
N CYS A 23 2.19 7.91 7.62
CA CYS A 23 2.71 8.25 8.96
C CYS A 23 4.19 7.95 9.17
N GLY A 24 4.89 7.39 8.17
CA GLY A 24 6.32 7.12 8.21
C GLY A 24 6.74 5.91 9.06
N VAL A 25 5.82 5.22 9.74
CA VAL A 25 6.17 4.03 10.54
C VAL A 25 6.72 2.92 9.65
N GLY A 26 7.81 2.29 10.06
CA GLY A 26 8.45 1.20 9.32
C GLY A 26 9.63 0.61 10.10
N GLY A 27 10.40 -0.25 9.45
CA GLY A 27 11.54 -0.95 10.06
C GLY A 27 11.19 -2.34 10.60
N PRO A 28 12.16 -3.02 11.26
CA PRO A 28 11.99 -4.38 11.76
C PRO A 28 10.76 -4.51 12.68
N GLY A 29 9.90 -5.48 12.39
CA GLY A 29 8.68 -5.71 13.15
C GLY A 29 7.49 -4.81 12.81
N ALA A 30 7.66 -3.83 11.90
CA ALA A 30 6.53 -3.04 11.43
C ALA A 30 5.62 -3.88 10.53
N TYR A 31 4.32 -3.88 10.83
CA TYR A 31 3.32 -4.54 10.01
C TYR A 31 2.80 -3.55 8.95
N LEU A 32 3.23 -3.76 7.70
CA LEU A 32 2.87 -2.97 6.53
C LEU A 32 2.09 -3.81 5.52
N GLU A 33 1.12 -3.19 4.88
CA GLU A 33 0.25 -3.80 3.87
C GLU A 33 0.35 -3.01 2.56
N PHE A 34 0.28 -3.73 1.44
CA PHE A 34 0.11 -3.11 0.13
C PHE A 34 -1.36 -2.79 -0.08
N ASP A 35 -1.68 -1.52 -0.28
CA ASP A 35 -3.04 -1.03 -0.49
C ASP A 35 -3.15 -0.28 -1.82
N HIS A 36 -4.33 -0.31 -2.43
CA HIS A 36 -4.62 0.44 -3.65
C HIS A 36 -5.10 1.86 -3.29
N VAL A 37 -4.44 2.89 -3.83
CA VAL A 37 -4.85 4.30 -3.66
C VAL A 37 -6.28 4.47 -4.16
N ILE A 38 -6.53 4.13 -5.43
CA ILE A 38 -7.87 3.97 -6.01
C ILE A 38 -8.29 2.51 -5.82
N PRO A 39 -9.40 2.20 -5.13
CA PRO A 39 -9.81 0.82 -4.90
C PRO A 39 -9.97 0.03 -6.18
N PHE A 40 -9.62 -1.26 -6.14
CA PHE A 40 -9.88 -2.18 -7.24
C PHE A 40 -11.35 -2.21 -7.65
N SER A 41 -12.29 -2.09 -6.69
CA SER A 41 -13.73 -2.01 -6.95
C SER A 41 -14.16 -0.77 -7.74
N LYS A 42 -13.34 0.29 -7.74
CA LYS A 42 -13.55 1.54 -8.50
C LYS A 42 -12.68 1.60 -9.77
N GLY A 43 -12.15 0.45 -10.23
CA GLY A 43 -11.32 0.37 -11.44
C GLY A 43 -9.83 0.66 -11.21
N GLY A 44 -9.36 0.71 -9.96
CA GLY A 44 -7.96 0.93 -9.65
C GLY A 44 -7.07 -0.23 -10.10
N ALA A 45 -6.05 0.08 -10.91
CA ALA A 45 -5.09 -0.91 -11.41
C ALA A 45 -4.02 -1.26 -10.37
N SER A 46 -3.47 -2.48 -10.43
CA SER A 46 -2.32 -2.89 -9.60
C SER A 46 -0.99 -2.42 -10.21
N THR A 47 -0.81 -1.10 -10.34
CA THR A 47 0.42 -0.49 -10.87
C THR A 47 1.26 0.13 -9.75
N VAL A 48 2.53 0.40 -10.01
CA VAL A 48 3.40 1.12 -9.05
C VAL A 48 2.78 2.44 -8.62
N GLY A 49 2.14 3.17 -9.55
CA GLY A 49 1.52 4.47 -9.26
C GLY A 49 0.22 4.40 -8.43
N ASN A 50 -0.45 3.24 -8.37
CA ASN A 50 -1.72 3.10 -7.66
C ASN A 50 -1.62 2.16 -6.44
N VAL A 51 -0.44 1.63 -6.14
CA VAL A 51 -0.18 0.80 -4.96
C VAL A 51 0.76 1.55 -4.00
N GLN A 52 0.47 1.44 -2.71
CA GLN A 52 1.21 2.11 -1.63
C GLN A 52 1.41 1.18 -0.43
N LEU A 53 2.42 1.45 0.39
CA LEU A 53 2.57 0.83 1.71
C LEU A 53 1.86 1.63 2.80
N LEU A 54 0.97 0.96 3.52
CA LEU A 54 0.29 1.50 4.70
C LEU A 54 0.51 0.61 5.92
N CYS A 55 0.64 1.21 7.10
CA CYS A 55 0.51 0.46 8.33
C CYS A 55 -0.96 0.14 8.61
N ARG A 56 -1.23 -0.88 9.44
CA ARG A 56 -2.60 -1.30 9.78
C ARG A 56 -3.51 -0.15 10.23
N ARG A 57 -3.00 0.77 11.06
CA ARG A 57 -3.77 1.93 11.54
C ARG A 57 -4.18 2.87 10.40
N CYS A 58 -3.23 3.24 9.54
CA CYS A 58 -3.50 4.11 8.39
C CYS A 58 -4.38 3.42 7.36
N ASN A 59 -4.18 2.12 7.12
CA ASN A 59 -4.99 1.33 6.20
C ASN A 59 -6.46 1.27 6.64
N LEU A 60 -6.72 1.00 7.93
CA LEU A 60 -8.08 1.05 8.50
C LEU A 60 -8.72 2.44 8.35
N SER A 61 -7.99 3.49 8.74
CA SER A 61 -8.49 4.86 8.61
C SER A 61 -8.78 5.27 7.15
N LYS A 62 -8.11 4.67 6.16
CA LYS A 62 -8.38 4.89 4.74
C LYS A 62 -9.62 4.14 4.29
N GLY A 63 -9.82 2.90 4.74
CA GLY A 63 -11.02 2.11 4.47
C GLY A 63 -12.31 2.79 4.92
N ASP A 64 -12.27 3.54 6.03
CA ASP A 64 -13.41 4.32 6.53
C ASP A 64 -13.75 5.55 5.68
N ARG A 65 -12.88 5.96 4.75
CA ARG A 65 -12.98 7.21 3.98
C ARG A 65 -13.35 7.03 2.50
N ILE A 66 -13.39 5.80 1.99
CA ILE A 66 -13.46 5.50 0.54
C ILE A 66 -14.61 4.56 0.20
#